data_AF-R6E2I8-F1
#
_entry.id   AF-R6E2I8-F1
#
_cell.length_a   1.000
_cell.length_b   1.000
_cell.length_c   1.000
_cell.angle_alpha   90.00
_cell.angle_beta   90.00
_cell.angle_gamma   90.00
#
_symmetry.space_group_name_H-M   'P 1'
#
loop_
_entity.id
_entity.type
_entity.pdbx_description
1 polymer ?
#
loop_
_entity_poly.entity_id
_entity_poly.type
_entity_poly.pdbx_seq_one_letter_code
_entity_poly.pdbx_strand_id
1 'polypeptide(L)'
;MENLLLIITITLLIVVAAAAILFATPIRNLIKKKTTKEEYDTLLALAEISVRWAKQWMDTATGAEKKEEVLRYLEEKTSELGLNITADDIDKAIEAAYEKVKKETESK
;
A
#
# COMPACT_ATOMS: atom_id res chain seq x y z
N MET A 1 0.82 -8.48 49.21
CA MET A 1 -0.36 -8.53 48.32
C MET A 1 -0.32 -7.46 47.23
N GLU A 2 0.22 -6.27 47.49
CA GLU A 2 0.33 -5.19 46.50
C GLU A 2 1.13 -5.56 45.25
N ASN A 3 2.29 -6.20 45.38
CA ASN A 3 3.11 -6.59 44.22
C ASN A 3 2.41 -7.59 43.30
N LEU A 4 1.61 -8.50 43.87
CA LEU A 4 0.83 -9.47 43.10
C LEU A 4 -0.28 -8.77 42.32
N LEU A 5 -0.97 -7.81 42.95
CA LEU A 5 -2.01 -7.02 42.31
C LEU A 5 -1.44 -6.14 41.19
N LEU A 6 -0.27 -5.54 41.38
CA LEU A 6 0.42 -4.74 40.35
C LEU A 6 0.82 -5.56 39.12
N ILE A 7 1.31 -6.79 39.33
CA ILE A 7 1.67 -7.67 38.21
C ILE A 7 0.41 -8.08 37.43
N ILE A 8 -0.70 -8.36 38.13
CA ILE A 8 -1.97 -8.71 37.51
C ILE A 8 -2.54 -7.52 36.70
N THR A 9 -2.46 -6.29 37.21
CA THR A 9 -2.97 -5.13 36.47
C THR A 9 -2.12 -4.79 35.25
N ILE A 10 -0.79 -4.89 35.35
CA ILE A 10 0.11 -4.64 34.21
C ILE A 10 -0.10 -5.67 33.11
N THR A 11 -0.21 -6.95 33.46
CA THR A 11 -0.46 -8.02 32.47
C THR A 11 -1.81 -7.85 31.77
N LEU A 12 -2.85 -7.42 32.50
CA LEU A 12 -4.17 -7.17 31.93
C LEU A 12 -4.18 -5.98 30.95
N LEU A 13 -3.43 -4.91 31.25
CA LEU A 13 -3.27 -3.77 30.34
C LEU A 13 -2.54 -4.14 29.05
N ILE A 14 -1.50 -4.99 29.12
CA ILE A 14 -0.76 -5.45 27.95
C ILE A 14 -1.66 -6.30 27.04
N VAL A 15 -2.49 -7.17 27.60
CA VAL A 15 -3.44 -7.99 26.83
C VAL A 15 -4.50 -7.13 26.14
N VAL A 16 -5.02 -6.10 26.82
CA VAL A 16 -5.99 -5.17 26.22
C VAL A 16 -5.36 -4.33 25.11
N ALA A 17 -4.12 -3.85 25.29
CA ALA A 17 -3.40 -3.11 24.24
C ALA A 17 -3.09 -3.98 23.01
N ALA A 18 -2.67 -5.23 23.21
CA ALA A 18 -2.44 -6.18 22.12
C ALA A 18 -3.74 -6.52 21.36
N ALA A 19 -4.86 -6.68 22.08
CA ALA A 19 -6.17 -6.87 21.47
C ALA A 19 -6.61 -5.63 20.67
N ALA A 20 -6.40 -4.42 21.19
CA ALA A 20 -6.75 -3.18 20.49
C ALA A 20 -5.98 -3.01 19.18
N ILE A 21 -4.71 -3.43 19.10
CA ILE A 21 -3.92 -3.40 17.87
C ILE A 21 -4.47 -4.41 16.84
N LEU A 22 -4.85 -5.62 17.28
CA LEU A 22 -5.48 -6.62 16.41
C LEU A 22 -6.84 -6.17 15.86
N PHE A 23 -7.62 -5.40 16.64
CA PHE A 23 -8.93 -4.88 16.21
C PHE A 23 -8.86 -3.50 15.54
N ALA A 24 -7.75 -2.75 15.63
CA ALA A 24 -7.56 -1.49 14.93
C ALA A 24 -7.31 -1.68 13.42
N THR A 25 -6.88 -2.87 12.99
CA THR A 25 -6.42 -3.11 11.61
C THR A 25 -7.53 -3.29 10.56
N PRO A 26 -8.84 -3.49 10.87
CA PRO A 26 -9.85 -3.33 9.83
C PRO A 26 -11.08 -2.50 10.23
N ILE A 27 -10.90 -1.35 10.90
CA ILE A 27 -11.93 -0.28 10.80
C ILE A 27 -11.85 0.40 9.42
N ARG A 28 -10.69 0.30 8.75
CA ARG A 28 -10.50 0.76 7.36
C ARG A 28 -11.45 0.06 6.37
N ASN A 29 -11.79 -1.21 6.64
CA ASN A 29 -12.65 -2.03 5.77
C ASN A 29 -14.16 -1.78 5.89
N LEU A 30 -14.61 -0.88 6.76
CA LEU A 30 -16.06 -0.65 6.97
C LEU A 30 -16.64 0.56 6.24
N ILE A 31 -15.81 1.28 5.48
CA ILE A 31 -16.30 2.35 4.64
C ILE A 31 -15.86 2.05 3.21
N LYS A 32 -16.74 1.39 2.45
CA LYS A 32 -16.70 1.39 0.98
C LYS A 32 -16.92 2.83 0.47
N LYS A 33 -16.03 3.75 0.81
CA LYS A 33 -15.97 5.07 0.19
C LYS A 33 -15.41 4.83 -1.21
N LYS A 34 -16.00 5.48 -2.20
CA LYS A 34 -15.39 5.51 -3.52
C LYS A 34 -14.03 6.19 -3.35
N THR A 35 -12.99 5.62 -3.95
CA THR A 35 -11.68 6.26 -4.08
C THR A 35 -11.88 7.72 -4.48
N THR A 36 -11.38 8.65 -3.67
CA THR A 36 -11.47 10.06 -4.01
C THR A 36 -10.53 10.37 -5.17
N LYS A 37 -10.82 11.44 -5.92
CA LYS A 37 -9.96 11.85 -7.02
C LYS A 37 -8.52 12.10 -6.56
N GLU A 38 -8.34 12.72 -5.39
CA GLU A 38 -7.02 13.02 -4.83
C GLU A 38 -6.24 11.74 -4.46
N GLU A 39 -6.90 10.74 -3.88
CA GLU A 39 -6.28 9.44 -3.58
C GLU A 39 -5.87 8.71 -4.87
N TYR A 40 -6.72 8.75 -5.90
CA TYR A 40 -6.42 8.14 -7.20
C TYR A 40 -5.29 8.87 -7.94
N ASP A 41 -5.27 10.20 -7.91
CA ASP A 41 -4.19 11.01 -8.50
C ASP A 41 -2.86 10.73 -7.79
N THR A 42 -2.89 10.55 -6.46
CA THR A 42 -1.72 10.14 -5.66
C THR A 42 -1.24 8.73 -6.05
N LEU A 43 -2.16 7.77 -6.18
CA LEU A 43 -1.84 6.42 -6.65
C LEU A 43 -1.17 6.47 -8.03
N LEU A 44 -1.73 7.26 -8.97
CA LEU A 44 -1.21 7.35 -10.32
C LEU A 44 0.21 7.94 -10.34
N ALA A 45 0.48 8.97 -9.53
CA ALA A 45 1.81 9.54 -9.39
C ALA A 45 2.83 8.51 -8.85
N LEU A 46 2.44 7.74 -7.82
CA LEU A 46 3.28 6.67 -7.27
C LEU A 46 3.52 5.55 -8.29
N ALA A 47 2.49 5.18 -9.06
CA ALA A 47 2.58 4.18 -10.12
C ALA A 47 3.55 4.62 -11.23
N GLU A 48 3.47 5.89 -11.66
CA GLU A 48 4.41 6.43 -12.65
C GLU A 48 5.86 6.39 -12.18
N ILE A 49 6.13 6.79 -10.93
CA ILE A 49 7.49 6.79 -10.36
C ILE A 49 8.02 5.36 -10.27
N SER A 50 7.23 4.45 -9.72
CA SER A 50 7.62 3.05 -9.50
C SER A 50 7.81 2.28 -10.81
N VAL A 51 6.95 2.48 -11.82
CA VAL A 51 7.13 1.86 -13.14
C VAL A 51 8.40 2.37 -13.85
N ARG A 52 8.69 3.68 -13.77
CA ARG A 52 9.95 4.24 -14.30
C ARG A 52 11.16 3.65 -13.59
N TRP A 53 11.09 3.57 -12.26
CA TRP A 53 12.14 2.97 -11.45
C TRP A 53 12.37 1.50 -11.84
N ALA A 54 11.31 0.70 -11.95
CA ALA A 54 11.41 -0.71 -12.34
C ALA A 54 11.99 -0.87 -13.75
N LYS A 55 11.61 0.00 -14.69
CA LYS A 55 12.17 0.01 -16.05
C LYS A 55 13.66 0.38 -16.05
N GLN A 56 14.08 1.34 -15.23
CA GLN A 56 15.44 1.86 -15.19
C GLN A 56 16.41 0.95 -14.42
N TRP A 57 15.97 0.37 -13.32
CA TRP A 57 16.86 -0.29 -12.34
C TRP A 57 16.72 -1.80 -12.31
N MET A 58 15.68 -2.38 -12.90
CA MET A 58 15.51 -3.85 -12.98
C MET A 58 15.78 -4.36 -14.41
N ASP A 59 16.86 -3.94 -15.06
CA ASP A 59 17.14 -4.24 -16.47
C ASP A 59 17.14 -5.75 -16.79
N THR A 60 17.65 -6.59 -15.88
CA THR A 60 17.68 -8.06 -16.01
C THR A 60 16.37 -8.76 -15.68
N ALA A 61 15.40 -8.07 -15.09
CA ALA A 61 14.11 -8.65 -14.72
C ALA A 61 13.12 -8.66 -15.88
N THR A 62 12.30 -9.70 -15.94
CA THR A 62 11.19 -9.82 -16.88
C THR A 62 10.10 -8.77 -16.61
N GLY A 63 9.23 -8.52 -17.59
CA GLY A 63 8.12 -7.59 -17.42
C GLY A 63 7.16 -7.99 -16.29
N ALA A 64 6.99 -9.29 -16.06
CA ALA A 64 6.14 -9.81 -14.97
C ALA A 64 6.76 -9.51 -13.60
N GLU A 65 8.06 -9.77 -13.42
CA GLU A 65 8.77 -9.48 -12.17
C GLU A 65 8.78 -7.98 -11.86
N LYS A 66 8.96 -7.13 -12.87
CA LYS A 66 8.83 -5.67 -12.72
C LYS A 66 7.44 -5.26 -12.27
N LYS A 67 6.39 -5.85 -12.85
CA LYS A 67 4.99 -5.55 -12.49
C LYS A 67 4.70 -5.98 -11.06
N GLU A 68 5.16 -7.15 -10.65
CA GLU A 68 4.99 -7.68 -9.29
C GLU A 68 5.69 -6.81 -8.25
N GLU A 69 6.91 -6.36 -8.54
CA GLU A 69 7.66 -5.46 -7.66
C GLU A 69 6.94 -4.10 -7.47
N VAL A 70 6.45 -3.54 -8.58
CA VAL A 70 5.68 -2.29 -8.57
C VAL A 70 4.36 -2.46 -7.81
N LEU A 71 3.65 -3.58 -8.02
CA LEU A 71 2.42 -3.90 -7.31
C LEU A 71 2.68 -3.96 -5.80
N ARG A 72 3.69 -4.71 -5.36
CA ARG A 72 4.05 -4.83 -3.95
C ARG A 72 4.36 -3.48 -3.32
N TYR A 73 5.12 -2.64 -4.02
CA TYR A 73 5.44 -1.28 -3.57
C TYR A 73 4.18 -0.41 -3.41
N LEU A 74 3.25 -0.47 -4.37
CA LEU A 74 2.03 0.33 -4.32
C LEU A 74 1.07 -0.17 -3.23
N GLU A 75 0.95 -1.47 -3.02
CA GLU A 75 0.17 -2.04 -1.92
C GLU A 75 0.70 -1.59 -0.56
N GLU A 76 2.02 -1.63 -0.36
CA GLU A 76 2.67 -1.14 0.85
C GLU A 76 2.41 0.36 1.06
N LYS A 77 2.67 1.19 0.04
CA LYS A 77 2.53 2.65 0.16
C LYS A 77 1.08 3.09 0.30
N THR A 78 0.14 2.47 -0.41
CA THR A 78 -1.29 2.80 -0.27
C THR A 78 -1.81 2.40 1.10
N SER A 79 -1.33 1.29 1.67
CA SER A 79 -1.65 0.87 3.04
C SER A 79 -1.08 1.81 4.10
N GLU A 80 0.19 2.22 3.95
CA GLU A 80 0.90 3.17 4.83
C GLU A 80 0.25 4.57 4.84
N LEU A 81 0.05 5.14 3.65
CA LEU A 81 -0.64 6.43 3.45
C LEU A 81 -2.12 6.35 3.82
N GLY A 82 -2.62 5.13 3.80
CA GLY A 82 -3.92 4.83 4.27
C GLY A 82 -5.05 5.17 3.33
N LEU A 83 -4.74 5.10 2.04
CA LEU A 83 -5.63 5.37 0.94
C LEU A 83 -6.63 4.24 0.83
N ASN A 84 -7.89 4.57 0.57
CA ASN A 84 -8.92 3.57 0.34
C ASN A 84 -8.95 3.16 -1.13
N ILE A 85 -7.93 2.42 -1.56
CA ILE A 85 -7.68 2.02 -2.95
C ILE A 85 -7.92 0.50 -3.08
N THR A 86 -8.60 0.08 -4.15
CA THR A 86 -8.77 -1.37 -4.43
C THR A 86 -7.60 -1.94 -5.22
N ALA A 87 -7.37 -3.25 -5.15
CA ALA A 87 -6.34 -3.90 -5.97
C ALA A 87 -6.55 -3.68 -7.48
N ASP A 88 -7.81 -3.60 -7.92
CA ASP A 88 -8.18 -3.28 -9.31
C ASP A 88 -7.79 -1.85 -9.70
N ASP A 89 -7.90 -0.88 -8.78
CA ASP A 89 -7.44 0.49 -9.01
C ASP A 89 -5.91 0.54 -9.13
N ILE A 90 -5.19 -0.23 -8.30
CA ILE A 90 -3.72 -0.34 -8.36
C ILE A 90 -3.29 -0.92 -9.71
N ASP A 91 -3.89 -2.01 -10.15
CA ASP A 91 -3.53 -2.65 -11.43
C ASP A 91 -3.77 -1.71 -12.61
N LYS A 92 -4.93 -1.02 -12.65
CA LYS A 92 -5.22 0.01 -13.67
C LYS A 92 -4.23 1.16 -13.64
N ALA A 93 -3.81 1.61 -12.46
CA ALA A 93 -2.82 2.68 -12.34
C ALA A 93 -1.45 2.24 -12.86
N ILE A 94 -1.04 0.99 -12.60
CA ILE A 94 0.20 0.42 -13.13
C ILE A 94 0.15 0.34 -14.66
N GLU A 95 -0.94 -0.16 -15.23
CA GLU A 95 -1.10 -0.25 -16.69
C GLU A 95 -1.09 1.13 -17.35
N ALA A 96 -1.82 2.10 -16.79
CA ALA A 96 -1.84 3.48 -17.28
C ALA A 96 -0.44 4.11 -17.22
N ALA A 97 0.29 3.92 -16.12
CA ALA A 97 1.66 4.39 -15.95
C ALA A 97 2.62 3.74 -16.95
N TYR A 98 2.50 2.43 -17.16
CA TYR A 98 3.30 1.68 -18.12
C TYR A 98 3.08 2.17 -19.55
N GLU A 99 1.83 2.29 -19.98
CA GLU A 99 1.48 2.79 -21.32
C GLU A 99 2.01 4.21 -21.55
N LYS A 100 1.91 5.08 -20.53
CA LYS A 100 2.47 6.43 -20.59
C LYS A 100 3.99 6.42 -20.75
N VAL A 101 4.70 5.67 -19.90
CA VAL A 101 6.17 5.55 -19.93
C VAL A 101 6.64 4.93 -21.25
N LYS A 102 5.91 3.94 -21.77
CA LYS A 102 6.17 3.31 -23.06
C LYS A 102 6.06 4.32 -24.20
N LYS A 103 4.94 5.06 -24.29
CA LYS A 103 4.73 6.11 -25.30
C LYS A 103 5.83 7.17 -25.27
N GLU A 104 6.25 7.61 -24.10
CA GLU A 104 7.35 8.59 -23.97
C GLU A 104 8.71 8.05 -24.42
N THR A 105 8.93 6.74 -24.28
CA THR A 105 10.17 6.08 -24.74
C THR A 105 10.14 5.86 -26.25
N GLU A 106 8.98 5.54 -26.82
CA GLU A 106 8.80 5.29 -28.27
C GLU A 106 8.64 6.57 -29.09
N SER A 107 8.26 7.69 -28.47
CA SER A 107 8.14 9.00 -29.12
C SER A 107 9.46 9.81 -29.13
N LYS A 108 10.55 9.24 -28.61
CA LYS A 108 11.90 9.80 -28.63
C LYS A 108 12.77 9.04 -29.62
#